data_AF-A0A9D2MN36-F1
#
_entry.id   AF-A0A9D2MN36-F1
#
_cell.length_a   1.000
_cell.length_b   1.000
_cell.length_c   1.000
_cell.angle_alpha   90.00
_cell.angle_beta   90.00
_cell.angle_gamma   90.00
#
_symmetry.space_group_name_H-M   'P 1'
#
loop_
_entity.id
_entity.type
_entity.pdbx_description
1 polymer ?
#
loop_
_entity_poly.entity_id
_entity_poly.type
_entity_poly.pdbx_seq_one_letter_code
_entity_poly.pdbx_strand_id
1 'polypeptide(L)'
;MILSFDQVGDLLDEMAEEFPEEFYQDLNGGISLLPEAVEDPAGEDLYIMGEYCNDMMGRYINLYYGSFAALAQQEDWTEEDWEDELYTTLAHEFTHHVEGLAGERGLEIKDELELEQYRREQ
;
A
#
# COMPACT_ATOMS: atom_id res chain seq x y z
N MET A 1 -10.66 0.00 -15.76
CA MET A 1 -9.53 0.19 -16.70
C MET A 1 -8.25 -0.25 -15.99
N ILE A 2 -7.29 -0.83 -16.71
CA ILE A 2 -6.05 -1.31 -16.11
C ILE A 2 -4.92 -0.44 -16.65
N LEU A 3 -4.27 0.31 -15.76
CA LEU A 3 -3.06 1.05 -16.07
C LEU A 3 -1.88 0.08 -16.22
N SER A 4 -0.88 0.43 -17.01
CA SER A 4 0.35 -0.37 -17.11
C SER A 4 1.27 -0.15 -15.92
N PHE A 5 2.16 -1.10 -15.65
CA PHE A 5 3.14 -1.02 -14.57
C PHE A 5 3.95 0.30 -14.62
N ASP A 6 4.42 0.71 -15.80
CA ASP A 6 5.14 1.97 -15.97
C ASP A 6 4.26 3.19 -15.63
N GLN A 7 2.99 3.22 -16.05
CA GLN A 7 2.08 4.33 -15.74
C GLN A 7 1.78 4.43 -14.25
N VAL A 8 1.61 3.29 -13.58
CA VAL A 8 1.42 3.25 -12.13
C VAL A 8 2.69 3.72 -11.43
N GLY A 9 3.87 3.36 -11.94
CA GLY A 9 5.15 3.88 -11.46
C GLY A 9 5.26 5.40 -11.59
N ASP A 10 4.90 5.96 -12.75
CA ASP A 10 4.91 7.41 -12.96
C ASP A 10 3.95 8.14 -11.98
N LEU A 11 2.73 7.61 -11.80
CA LEU A 11 1.77 8.15 -10.82
C LEU A 11 2.32 8.09 -9.38
N LEU A 12 2.97 6.97 -9.04
CA LEU A 12 3.55 6.78 -7.73
C LEU A 12 4.68 7.78 -7.46
N ASP A 13 5.54 8.03 -8.45
CA ASP A 13 6.61 9.03 -8.34
C ASP A 13 6.02 10.44 -8.14
N GLU A 14 4.97 10.81 -8.88
CA GLU A 14 4.29 12.10 -8.70
C GLU A 14 3.69 12.23 -7.28
N MET A 15 2.97 11.20 -6.80
CA MET A 15 2.42 11.19 -5.45
C MET A 15 3.51 11.23 -4.38
N ALA A 16 4.60 10.50 -4.59
CA ALA A 16 5.72 10.47 -3.68
C ALA A 16 6.33 11.88 -3.49
N GLU A 17 6.40 12.68 -4.55
CA GLU A 17 6.84 14.08 -4.47
C GLU A 17 5.85 15.00 -3.72
N GLU A 18 4.56 14.64 -3.63
CA GLU A 18 3.57 15.39 -2.85
C GLU A 18 3.69 15.15 -1.34
N PHE A 19 4.18 13.98 -0.92
CA PHE A 19 4.34 13.67 0.50
C PHE A 19 5.50 14.45 1.14
N PRO A 20 5.33 14.96 2.37
CA PRO A 20 6.41 15.64 3.11
C PRO A 20 7.66 14.78 3.27
N GLU A 21 8.85 15.39 3.09
CA GLU A 21 10.16 14.73 3.25
C GLU A 21 10.34 14.07 4.64
N GLU A 22 9.61 14.55 5.66
CA GLU A 22 9.60 13.96 7.01
C GLU A 22 9.13 12.50 7.02
N PHE A 23 8.22 12.11 6.12
CA PHE A 23 7.74 10.73 6.00
C PHE A 23 8.79 9.78 5.41
N TYR A 24 9.80 10.32 4.72
CA TYR A 24 10.91 9.55 4.17
C TYR A 24 12.08 9.43 5.15
N GLN A 25 11.99 10.06 6.31
CA GLN A 25 13.04 10.00 7.32
C GLN A 25 13.24 8.56 7.78
N ASP A 26 14.47 8.05 7.70
CA ASP A 26 14.79 6.66 8.06
C ASP A 26 14.19 5.58 7.12
N LEU A 27 13.50 5.95 6.03
CA LEU A 27 13.01 5.05 4.98
C LEU A 27 14.12 4.73 3.95
N ASN A 28 15.19 4.06 4.43
CA ASN A 28 16.43 3.88 3.67
C ASN A 28 16.27 3.10 2.35
N GLY A 29 15.27 2.22 2.24
CA GLY A 29 14.98 1.49 1.00
C GLY A 29 13.89 2.12 0.13
N GLY A 30 13.28 3.22 0.58
CA GLY A 30 12.28 3.97 -0.18
C GLY A 30 10.99 3.18 -0.42
N ILE A 31 10.31 3.53 -1.51
CA ILE A 31 9.09 2.86 -1.98
C ILE A 31 9.45 2.02 -3.21
N SER A 32 9.00 0.76 -3.24
CA SER A 32 9.24 -0.17 -4.33
C SER A 32 7.92 -0.68 -4.90
N LEU A 33 7.71 -0.50 -6.21
CA LEU A 33 6.58 -1.09 -6.92
C LEU A 33 6.97 -2.46 -7.49
N LEU A 34 6.25 -3.50 -7.10
CA LEU A 34 6.46 -4.89 -7.52
C LEU A 34 5.34 -5.33 -8.46
N PRO A 35 5.64 -6.05 -9.56
CA PRO A 35 4.64 -6.48 -10.54
C PRO A 35 3.78 -7.67 -10.06
N GLU A 36 4.15 -8.28 -8.94
CA GLU A 36 3.49 -9.46 -8.38
C GLU A 36 2.15 -9.09 -7.73
N ALA A 37 1.22 -10.04 -7.71
CA ALA A 37 -0.02 -9.95 -6.93
C ALA A 37 0.15 -10.83 -5.71
N VAL A 38 -0.21 -10.31 -4.54
CA VAL A 38 -0.13 -11.06 -3.28
C VAL A 38 -1.54 -11.21 -2.74
N GLU A 39 -2.03 -12.45 -2.70
CA GLU A 39 -3.31 -12.79 -2.11
C GLU A 39 -3.17 -12.88 -0.58
N ASP A 40 -4.08 -12.25 0.15
CA ASP A 40 -4.08 -12.29 1.60
C ASP A 40 -4.59 -13.66 2.08
N PRO A 41 -3.86 -14.36 2.98
CA PRO A 41 -4.27 -15.67 3.48
C PRO A 41 -5.54 -15.64 4.35
N ALA A 42 -6.04 -14.46 4.73
CA ALA A 42 -7.22 -14.28 5.58
C ALA A 42 -8.56 -14.33 4.82
N GLY A 43 -8.59 -14.32 3.48
CA GLY A 43 -9.83 -14.45 2.72
C GLY A 43 -9.63 -14.70 1.23
N GLU A 44 -10.56 -15.45 0.61
CA GLU A 44 -10.67 -15.52 -0.85
C GLU A 44 -11.06 -14.11 -1.36
N ASP A 45 -10.35 -13.59 -2.37
CA ASP A 45 -10.49 -12.24 -2.97
C ASP A 45 -9.92 -11.04 -2.17
N LEU A 46 -9.13 -11.28 -1.11
CA LEU A 46 -8.35 -10.20 -0.49
C LEU A 46 -6.94 -10.15 -1.10
N TYR A 47 -6.48 -8.96 -1.45
CA TYR A 47 -5.13 -8.74 -1.97
C TYR A 47 -4.36 -7.77 -1.06
N ILE A 48 -3.09 -8.08 -0.83
CA ILE A 48 -2.16 -7.20 -0.15
C ILE A 48 -1.70 -6.16 -1.17
N MET A 49 -2.09 -4.91 -0.96
CA MET A 49 -1.81 -3.79 -1.85
C MET A 49 -0.45 -3.17 -1.55
N GLY A 50 -0.11 -3.07 -0.27
CA GLY A 50 1.17 -2.60 0.21
C GLY A 50 1.61 -3.32 1.48
N GLU A 51 2.91 -3.27 1.74
CA GLU A 51 3.45 -3.65 3.04
C GLU A 51 4.67 -2.80 3.41
N TYR A 52 4.71 -2.40 4.67
CA TYR A 52 5.85 -1.76 5.29
C TYR A 52 6.79 -2.81 5.89
N CYS A 53 8.01 -2.88 5.36
CA CYS A 53 9.05 -3.78 5.85
C CYS A 53 10.06 -3.02 6.73
N ASN A 54 10.41 -3.62 7.86
CA ASN A 54 11.47 -3.15 8.74
C ASN A 54 12.36 -4.33 9.16
N ASP A 55 13.49 -4.49 8.48
CA ASP A 55 14.43 -5.59 8.72
C ASP A 55 15.89 -5.10 8.85
N MET A 56 16.86 -6.03 8.91
CA MET A 56 18.28 -5.70 9.06
C MET A 56 18.87 -4.89 7.88
N MET A 57 18.21 -4.86 6.72
CA MET A 57 18.55 -4.04 5.55
C MET A 57 17.98 -2.62 5.63
N GLY A 58 17.06 -2.34 6.56
CA GLY A 58 16.47 -1.03 6.77
C GLY A 58 14.95 -1.06 6.67
N ARG A 59 14.39 0.12 6.37
CA ARG A 59 12.95 0.37 6.29
C ARG A 59 12.58 0.73 4.86
N TYR A 60 11.55 0.07 4.33
CA TYR A 60 11.08 0.27 2.97
C TYR A 60 9.61 -0.10 2.85
N ILE A 61 8.94 0.46 1.84
CA ILE A 61 7.54 0.18 1.54
C ILE A 61 7.50 -0.58 0.21
N ASN A 62 6.82 -1.71 0.18
CA ASN A 62 6.52 -2.44 -1.04
C ASN A 62 5.07 -2.19 -1.43
N LEU A 63 4.82 -1.97 -2.72
CA LEU A 63 3.49 -1.90 -3.31
C LEU A 63 3.37 -2.94 -4.41
N TYR A 64 2.23 -3.63 -4.48
CA TYR A 64 2.03 -4.77 -5.37
C TYR A 64 1.11 -4.41 -6.53
N TYR A 65 1.67 -3.95 -7.64
CA TYR A 65 0.91 -3.61 -8.85
C TYR A 65 -0.05 -4.73 -9.28
N GLY A 66 0.36 -6.00 -9.14
CA GLY A 66 -0.50 -7.13 -9.51
C GLY A 66 -1.78 -7.20 -8.67
N SER A 67 -1.69 -6.82 -7.39
CA SER A 67 -2.84 -6.71 -6.48
C SER A 67 -3.78 -5.59 -6.91
N PHE A 68 -3.24 -4.39 -7.18
CA PHE A 68 -4.05 -3.27 -7.69
C PHE A 68 -4.71 -3.61 -9.03
N ALA A 69 -3.98 -4.25 -9.95
CA ALA A 69 -4.51 -4.64 -11.24
C ALA A 69 -5.64 -5.67 -11.13
N ALA A 70 -5.57 -6.58 -10.16
CA ALA A 70 -6.62 -7.54 -9.87
C ALA A 70 -7.89 -6.82 -9.37
N LEU A 71 -7.77 -5.94 -8.38
CA LEU A 71 -8.90 -5.15 -7.88
C LEU A 71 -9.49 -4.22 -8.94
N ALA A 72 -8.65 -3.50 -9.67
CA ALA A 72 -9.06 -2.64 -10.78
C ALA A 72 -9.82 -3.39 -11.89
N GLN A 73 -9.53 -4.68 -12.06
CA GLN A 73 -10.28 -5.55 -12.98
C GLN A 73 -11.60 -6.03 -12.37
N GLN A 74 -11.67 -6.29 -11.06
CA GLN A 74 -12.90 -6.70 -10.38
C GLN A 74 -13.92 -5.55 -10.25
N GLU A 75 -13.44 -4.34 -10.00
CA GLU A 75 -14.26 -3.17 -9.69
C GLU A 75 -14.35 -2.13 -10.83
N ASP A 76 -13.80 -2.45 -12.01
CA ASP A 76 -13.86 -1.59 -13.20
C ASP A 76 -13.30 -0.16 -13.00
N TRP A 77 -12.22 -0.02 -12.22
CA TRP A 77 -11.62 1.26 -11.80
C TRP A 77 -11.34 2.26 -12.93
N THR A 78 -11.50 3.54 -12.65
CA THR A 78 -11.05 4.65 -13.51
C THR A 78 -9.64 5.09 -13.16
N GLU A 79 -9.06 6.00 -13.94
CA GLU A 79 -7.75 6.60 -13.62
C GLU A 79 -7.76 7.31 -12.26
N GLU A 80 -8.86 8.00 -11.92
CA GLU A 80 -9.06 8.61 -10.59
C GLU A 80 -9.07 7.54 -9.47
N ASP A 81 -9.75 6.40 -9.67
CA ASP A 81 -9.79 5.32 -8.66
C ASP A 81 -8.38 4.74 -8.44
N TRP A 82 -7.57 4.60 -9.50
CA TRP A 82 -6.17 4.19 -9.35
C TRP A 82 -5.38 5.18 -8.51
N GLU A 83 -5.55 6.47 -8.74
CA GLU A 83 -4.87 7.51 -7.97
C GLU A 83 -5.27 7.49 -6.49
N ASP A 84 -6.59 7.45 -6.22
CA ASP A 84 -7.13 7.41 -4.86
C ASP A 84 -6.66 6.17 -4.08
N GLU A 85 -6.66 5.00 -4.72
CA GLU A 85 -6.27 3.73 -4.08
C GLU A 85 -4.76 3.63 -3.87
N LEU A 86 -3.94 4.07 -4.83
CA LEU A 86 -2.49 4.17 -4.67
C LEU A 86 -2.13 5.13 -3.54
N TYR A 87 -2.74 6.31 -3.53
CA TYR A 87 -2.52 7.31 -2.49
C TYR A 87 -2.94 6.79 -1.11
N THR A 88 -4.13 6.18 -1.02
CA THR A 88 -4.65 5.61 0.23
C THR A 88 -3.75 4.50 0.76
N THR A 89 -3.29 3.60 -0.10
CA THR A 89 -2.37 2.52 0.28
C THR A 89 -1.03 3.09 0.74
N LEU A 90 -0.42 3.97 -0.05
CA LEU A 90 0.88 4.55 0.28
C LEU A 90 0.83 5.39 1.57
N ALA A 91 -0.25 6.17 1.77
CA ALA A 91 -0.46 6.92 3.00
C ALA A 91 -0.60 6.01 4.22
N HIS A 92 -1.29 4.87 4.09
CA HIS A 92 -1.34 3.86 5.16
C HIS A 92 0.05 3.34 5.50
N GLU A 93 0.85 2.93 4.50
CA GLU A 93 2.21 2.42 4.72
C GLU A 93 3.15 3.47 5.33
N PHE A 94 3.03 4.73 4.91
CA PHE A 94 3.76 5.82 5.55
C PHE A 94 3.37 6.02 7.00
N THR A 95 2.09 5.84 7.32
CA THR A 95 1.64 5.97 8.70
C THR A 95 2.18 4.82 9.55
N HIS A 96 2.19 3.58 9.03
CA HIS A 96 2.88 2.45 9.66
C HIS A 96 4.37 2.70 9.88
N HIS A 97 5.03 3.32 8.89
CA HIS A 97 6.43 3.71 9.03
C HIS A 97 6.64 4.72 10.17
N VAL A 98 5.83 5.79 10.23
CA VAL A 98 5.92 6.82 11.29
C VAL A 98 5.56 6.25 12.66
N GLU A 99 4.55 5.38 12.76
CA GLU A 99 4.25 4.67 14.01
C GLU A 99 5.40 3.76 14.43
N GLY A 100 6.00 3.03 13.48
CA GLY A 100 7.19 2.22 13.70
C GLY A 100 8.43 3.02 14.13
N LEU A 101 8.55 4.28 13.71
CA LEU A 101 9.54 5.24 14.21
C LEU A 101 9.23 5.67 15.65
N ALA A 102 7.96 5.92 15.96
CA ALA A 102 7.49 6.31 17.29
C ALA A 102 7.45 5.14 18.29
N GLY A 103 7.51 3.89 17.81
CA GLY A 103 7.31 2.68 18.63
C GLY A 103 5.85 2.48 19.06
N GLU A 104 4.92 3.14 18.37
CA GLU A 104 3.47 3.02 18.55
C GLU A 104 2.94 1.87 17.65
N ARG A 105 1.84 1.23 18.06
CA ARG A 105 1.14 0.17 17.28
C ARG A 105 -0.34 0.48 17.14
N GLY A 106 -0.68 1.76 16.99
CA GLY A 106 -2.06 2.23 17.00
C GLY A 106 -2.83 1.75 15.78
N LEU A 107 -2.17 1.72 14.62
CA LEU A 107 -2.77 1.37 13.34
C LEU A 107 -2.70 -0.10 13.00
N GLU A 108 -1.67 -0.86 13.43
CA GLU A 108 -1.71 -2.33 13.32
C GLU A 108 -3.01 -2.89 13.93
N ILE A 109 -3.44 -2.32 15.07
CA ILE A 109 -4.71 -2.67 15.71
C ILE A 109 -5.92 -2.21 14.89
N LYS A 110 -5.85 -1.05 14.22
CA LYS A 110 -6.94 -0.55 13.36
C LYS A 110 -7.10 -1.42 12.11
N ASP A 111 -6.01 -1.77 11.44
CA ASP A 111 -6.00 -2.69 10.29
C ASP A 111 -6.57 -4.06 10.69
N GLU A 112 -6.14 -4.62 11.82
CA GLU A 112 -6.71 -5.87 12.35
C GLU A 112 -8.23 -5.75 12.56
N LEU A 113 -8.71 -4.61 13.07
CA LEU A 113 -10.14 -4.34 13.29
C LEU A 113 -10.92 -4.14 11.98
N GLU A 114 -10.34 -3.51 10.95
CA GLU A 114 -10.97 -3.36 9.63
C GLU A 114 -11.07 -4.72 8.92
N LEU A 115 -10.02 -5.55 8.97
CA LEU A 115 -10.04 -6.93 8.51
C LEU A 115 -11.07 -7.79 9.27
N GLU A 116 -11.22 -7.59 10.58
CA GLU A 116 -12.29 -8.25 11.36
C GLU A 116 -13.70 -7.76 10.98
N GLN A 117 -13.88 -6.49 10.65
CA GLN A 117 -15.16 -5.95 10.17
C GLN A 117 -15.52 -6.51 8.80
N TYR A 118 -14.58 -6.46 7.84
CA TYR A 118 -14.78 -7.04 6.51
C TYR A 118 -15.16 -8.54 6.61
N ARG A 119 -14.46 -9.30 7.46
CA ARG A 119 -14.79 -10.72 7.74
C ARG A 119 -16.16 -10.94 8.39
N ARG A 120 -16.74 -9.93 9.05
CA ARG A 120 -18.09 -10.01 9.64
C ARG A 120 -19.19 -9.62 8.65
N GLU A 121 -18.86 -8.85 7.62
CA GLU A 121 -19.82 -8.38 6.63
C GLU A 121 -19.93 -9.30 5.39
N GLN A 122 -19.00 -10.25 5.22
CA GLN A 122 -19.11 -11.43 4.34
C GLN A 122 -19.98 -12.55 4.95
#